data_AF-A0A3D1GT53-F1
#
_entry.id   AF-A0A3D1GT53-F1
#
_cell.length_a   1.000
_cell.length_b   1.000
_cell.length_c   1.000
_cell.angle_alpha   90.00
_cell.angle_beta   90.00
_cell.angle_gamma   90.00
#
_symmetry.space_group_name_H-M   'P 1'
#
loop_
_entity.id
_entity.type
_entity.pdbx_description
1 polymer ?
#
loop_
_entity_poly.entity_id
_entity_poly.type
_entity_poly.pdbx_seq_one_letter_code
_entity_poly.pdbx_strand_id
1 'polypeptide(L)'
;MNEITEFIRTRRSVVIRNLNNTALPQADLDLIIECGLRVPDHAMLVPWRLCVILPEQGGHLGQTVLMPEFKRLNPEATEAMLAFEAARLTRTGAVIAVLSCPQDHPKIPLWEMQ
;
A
#
# COMPACT_ATOMS: atom_id res chain seq x y z
N MET A 1 -14.60 -17.69 23.11
CA MET A 1 -14.33 -17.14 21.76
C MET A 1 -12.85 -17.38 21.48
N ASN A 2 -12.47 -17.89 20.32
CA ASN A 2 -11.04 -18.12 20.05
C ASN A 2 -10.32 -16.80 19.70
N GLU A 3 -9.00 -16.80 19.76
CA GLU A 3 -8.17 -15.60 19.54
C GLU A 3 -8.43 -14.95 18.17
N ILE A 4 -8.64 -15.77 17.13
CA ILE A 4 -8.92 -15.30 15.78
C ILE A 4 -10.23 -14.50 15.73
N THR A 5 -11.28 -15.02 16.36
CA THR A 5 -12.60 -14.37 16.35
C THR A 5 -12.55 -13.04 17.10
N GLU A 6 -11.84 -12.98 18.22
CA GLU A 6 -11.68 -11.73 18.98
C GLU A 6 -10.84 -10.70 18.21
N PHE A 7 -9.77 -11.14 17.55
CA PHE A 7 -8.95 -10.27 16.69
C PHE A 7 -9.78 -9.64 15.58
N ILE A 8 -10.54 -10.43 14.81
CA ILE A 8 -11.35 -9.91 13.69
C ILE A 8 -12.40 -8.90 14.19
N ARG A 9 -13.00 -9.15 15.36
CA ARG A 9 -14.03 -8.27 15.94
C ARG A 9 -13.48 -6.91 16.37
N THR A 10 -12.28 -6.88 16.92
CA THR A 10 -11.70 -5.69 17.56
C THR A 10 -10.69 -4.95 16.70
N ARG A 11 -10.14 -5.58 15.66
CA ARG A 11 -9.13 -4.97 14.79
C ARG A 11 -9.61 -3.61 14.25
N ARG A 12 -8.75 -2.59 14.41
CA ARG A 12 -8.91 -1.25 13.84
C ARG A 12 -7.69 -0.92 12.98
N SER A 13 -7.91 -0.11 11.96
CA SER A 13 -6.79 0.45 11.18
C SER A 13 -6.12 1.55 12.00
N VAL A 14 -4.79 1.58 11.99
CA VAL A 14 -4.01 2.62 12.67
C VAL A 14 -3.93 3.84 11.76
N VAL A 15 -4.27 5.02 12.30
CA VAL A 15 -4.15 6.28 11.56
C VAL A 15 -2.69 6.66 11.37
N ILE A 16 -2.36 7.28 10.23
CA ILE A 16 -0.97 7.58 9.84
C ILE A 16 -0.17 8.37 10.88
N ARG A 17 -0.82 9.25 11.66
CA ARG A 17 -0.17 10.03 12.74
C ARG A 17 0.36 9.16 13.88
N ASN A 18 -0.18 7.95 14.03
CA ASN A 18 0.20 6.99 15.07
C ASN A 18 1.17 5.93 14.55
N LEU A 19 1.57 6.00 13.29
CA LEU A 19 2.63 5.17 12.73
C LEU A 19 3.98 5.89 12.83
N ASN A 20 5.06 5.12 12.74
CA ASN A 20 6.42 5.64 12.71
C ASN A 20 7.22 4.97 11.58
N ASN A 21 8.39 5.53 11.28
CA ASN A 21 9.27 5.07 10.20
C ASN A 21 10.32 4.05 10.67
N THR A 22 10.05 3.30 11.74
CA THR A 22 10.98 2.27 12.22
C THR A 22 11.17 1.21 11.13
N ALA A 23 12.41 0.82 10.89
CA ALA A 23 12.73 -0.22 9.93
C ALA A 23 12.07 -1.55 10.33
N LEU A 24 11.44 -2.21 9.35
CA LEU A 24 10.83 -3.51 9.53
C LEU A 24 11.80 -4.63 9.10
N PRO A 25 11.90 -5.72 9.86
CA PRO A 25 12.62 -6.92 9.40
C PRO A 25 12.05 -7.43 8.08
N GLN A 26 12.91 -7.89 7.17
CA GLN A 26 12.48 -8.45 5.90
C GLN A 26 11.55 -9.66 6.10
N ALA A 27 11.84 -10.52 7.07
CA ALA A 27 11.02 -11.69 7.38
C ALA A 27 9.57 -11.33 7.78
N ASP A 28 9.38 -10.19 8.45
CA ASP A 28 8.04 -9.73 8.84
C ASP A 28 7.26 -9.24 7.60
N LEU A 29 7.93 -8.55 6.67
CA LEU A 29 7.33 -8.14 5.40
C LEU A 29 6.95 -9.34 4.55
N ASP A 30 7.84 -10.33 4.46
CA ASP A 30 7.60 -11.57 3.72
C ASP A 30 6.37 -12.30 4.30
N LEU A 31 6.31 -12.46 5.63
CA LEU A 31 5.18 -13.10 6.30
C LEU A 31 3.85 -12.36 6.05
N ILE A 32 3.86 -11.03 6.09
CA ILE A 32 2.67 -10.21 5.77
C ILE A 32 2.22 -10.46 4.32
N ILE A 33 3.14 -10.48 3.38
CA ILE A 33 2.86 -10.69 1.95
C ILE A 33 2.33 -12.11 1.74
N GLU A 34 3.00 -13.13 2.29
CA GLU A 34 2.57 -14.53 2.22
C GLU A 34 1.15 -14.71 2.75
N CYS A 35 0.83 -14.12 3.90
CA CYS A 35 -0.53 -14.15 4.45
C CYS A 35 -1.53 -13.43 3.53
N GLY A 36 -1.15 -12.26 3.01
CA GLY A 36 -1.99 -11.45 2.12
C GLY A 36 -2.31 -12.12 0.79
N LEU A 37 -1.42 -13.01 0.29
CA LEU A 37 -1.62 -13.78 -0.94
C LEU A 37 -2.57 -14.97 -0.77
N ARG A 38 -3.06 -15.26 0.46
CA ARG A 38 -4.02 -16.35 0.73
C ARG A 38 -5.48 -15.96 0.51
N VAL A 39 -5.73 -15.09 -0.47
CA VAL A 39 -7.08 -14.67 -0.86
C VAL A 39 -7.75 -15.71 -1.78
N PRO A 40 -9.08 -15.75 -1.84
CA PRO A 40 -9.80 -16.47 -2.88
C PRO A 40 -9.42 -15.90 -4.26
N ASP A 41 -9.05 -16.79 -5.17
CA ASP A 41 -8.65 -16.46 -6.54
C ASP A 41 -9.23 -17.51 -7.48
N HIS A 42 -10.25 -17.10 -8.24
CA HIS A 42 -10.92 -18.01 -9.15
C HIS A 42 -9.98 -18.38 -10.29
N ALA A 43 -9.65 -19.66 -10.39
CA ALA A 43 -8.69 -20.22 -11.34
C ALA A 43 -7.22 -19.81 -11.07
N MET A 44 -6.89 -19.29 -9.88
CA MET A 44 -5.51 -18.99 -9.45
C MET A 44 -4.78 -18.06 -10.45
N LEU A 45 -5.46 -17.00 -10.88
CA LEU A 45 -4.99 -16.09 -11.92
C LEU A 45 -3.93 -15.11 -11.43
N VAL A 46 -3.84 -14.88 -10.11
CA VAL A 46 -2.98 -13.90 -9.46
C VAL A 46 -3.08 -12.52 -10.12
N PRO A 47 -4.28 -11.92 -10.21
CA PRO A 47 -4.51 -10.66 -10.93
C PRO A 47 -4.03 -9.42 -10.15
N TRP A 48 -2.92 -9.53 -9.42
CA TRP A 48 -2.34 -8.45 -8.64
C TRP A 48 -0.81 -8.48 -8.65
N ARG A 49 -0.22 -7.30 -8.52
CA ARG A 49 1.21 -7.13 -8.27
C ARG A 49 1.42 -6.32 -7.00
N LEU A 50 2.22 -6.86 -6.09
CA LEU A 50 2.58 -6.18 -4.84
C LEU A 50 3.97 -5.57 -5.00
N CYS A 51 4.11 -4.29 -4.61
CA CYS A 51 5.39 -3.60 -4.59
C CYS A 51 5.65 -3.03 -3.20
N VAL A 52 6.75 -3.43 -2.58
CA VAL A 52 7.21 -2.87 -1.31
C VAL A 52 7.99 -1.58 -1.58
N ILE A 53 7.57 -0.50 -0.95
CA ILE A 53 8.19 0.82 -1.02
C ILE A 53 8.72 1.14 0.37
N LEU A 54 10.03 1.15 0.53
CA LEU A 54 10.70 1.55 1.77
C LEU A 54 10.93 3.07 1.77
N PRO A 55 11.32 3.69 2.91
CA PRO A 55 11.40 5.14 3.03
C PRO A 55 12.31 5.81 1.99
N GLU A 56 13.38 5.14 1.55
CA GLU A 56 14.27 5.66 0.51
C GLU A 56 13.53 5.78 -0.84
N GLN A 57 12.91 4.70 -1.33
CA GLN A 57 12.13 4.74 -2.57
C GLN A 57 10.90 5.66 -2.43
N GLY A 58 10.28 5.68 -1.25
CA GLY A 58 9.15 6.55 -0.94
C GLY A 58 9.51 8.03 -1.00
N GLY A 59 10.70 8.41 -0.51
CA GLY A 59 11.21 9.78 -0.61
C GLY A 59 11.48 10.19 -2.05
N HIS A 60 12.08 9.29 -2.84
CA HIS A 60 12.29 9.52 -4.26
C HIS A 60 10.97 9.74 -5.02
N LEU A 61 9.98 8.86 -4.84
CA LEU A 61 8.65 8.99 -5.43
C LEU A 61 7.93 10.25 -4.96
N GLY A 62 8.07 10.60 -3.68
CA GLY A 62 7.50 11.82 -3.11
C GLY A 62 8.01 13.08 -3.80
N GLN A 63 9.33 13.19 -3.98
CA GLN A 63 9.96 14.35 -4.59
C GLN A 63 9.75 14.43 -6.10
N THR A 64 9.78 13.28 -6.79
CA THR A 64 9.76 13.25 -8.27
C THR A 64 8.37 13.11 -8.88
N VAL A 65 7.39 12.59 -8.13
CA VAL A 65 6.04 12.33 -8.62
C VAL A 65 4.98 13.03 -7.79
N LEU A 66 4.89 12.73 -6.48
CA LEU A 66 3.75 13.17 -5.67
C LEU A 66 3.69 14.69 -5.50
N MET A 67 4.80 15.31 -5.08
CA MET A 67 4.86 16.76 -4.89
C MET A 67 4.65 17.53 -6.21
N PRO A 68 5.31 17.18 -7.34
CA PRO A 68 5.06 17.84 -8.63
C PRO A 68 3.61 17.72 -9.11
N GLU A 69 3.01 16.52 -9.07
CA GLU A 69 1.63 16.33 -9.50
C GLU A 69 0.64 17.07 -8.59
N PHE A 70 0.90 17.10 -7.29
CA PHE A 70 0.09 17.88 -6.37
C PHE A 70 0.18 19.38 -6.66
N LYS A 71 1.37 19.94 -6.90
CA LYS A 71 1.53 21.35 -7.28
C LYS A 71 0.84 21.66 -8.61
N ARG A 72 0.92 20.74 -9.58
CA ARG A 72 0.25 20.89 -10.88
C ARG A 72 -1.27 20.97 -10.74
N LEU A 73 -1.86 20.13 -9.88
CA LEU A 73 -3.29 20.14 -9.59
C LEU A 73 -3.72 21.26 -8.62
N ASN A 74 -2.78 21.76 -7.81
CA ASN A 74 -3.01 22.80 -6.79
C ASN A 74 -1.96 23.92 -6.94
N PRO A 75 -2.10 24.81 -7.94
CA PRO A 75 -1.10 25.86 -8.19
C PRO A 75 -0.83 26.77 -6.99
N GLU A 76 -1.83 26.97 -6.13
CA GLU A 76 -1.75 27.79 -4.91
C GLU A 76 -1.24 27.02 -3.68
N ALA A 77 -0.80 25.77 -3.84
CA ALA A 77 -0.29 24.98 -2.73
C ALA A 77 0.89 25.67 -2.05
N THR A 78 0.80 25.77 -0.73
CA THR A 78 1.86 26.32 0.14
C THR A 78 3.06 25.37 0.21
N GLU A 79 4.22 25.90 0.59
CA GLU A 79 5.43 25.09 0.77
C GLU A 79 5.23 23.95 1.78
N ALA A 80 4.48 24.19 2.86
CA ALA A 80 4.17 23.18 3.85
C ALA A 80 3.34 22.02 3.27
N MET A 81 2.40 22.32 2.37
CA MET A 81 1.62 21.28 1.68
C MET A 81 2.50 20.48 0.72
N LEU A 82 3.39 21.15 -0.01
CA LEU A 82 4.33 20.48 -0.92
C LEU A 82 5.31 19.56 -0.17
N ALA A 83 5.88 20.04 0.92
CA ALA A 83 6.75 19.24 1.79
C ALA A 83 6.01 18.02 2.38
N PHE A 84 4.72 18.19 2.72
CA PHE A 84 3.89 17.09 3.19
C PHE A 84 3.70 16.00 2.12
N GLU A 85 3.44 16.40 0.86
CA GLU A 85 3.32 15.45 -0.25
C GLU A 85 4.66 14.76 -0.57
N ALA A 86 5.76 15.51 -0.54
CA ALA A 86 7.10 14.97 -0.76
C ALA A 86 7.49 13.91 0.29
N ALA A 87 7.01 14.04 1.52
CA ALA A 87 7.26 13.09 2.60
C ALA A 87 6.14 12.04 2.76
N ARG A 88 5.13 12.01 1.87
CA ARG A 88 3.89 11.24 2.10
C ARG A 88 4.13 9.76 2.39
N LEU A 89 5.08 9.15 1.68
CA LEU A 89 5.43 7.73 1.72
C LEU A 89 6.61 7.40 2.67
N THR A 90 7.16 8.38 3.39
CA THR A 90 8.31 8.17 4.30
C THR A 90 7.92 8.18 5.78
N ARG A 91 6.63 8.35 6.07
CA ARG A 91 6.08 8.42 7.44
C ARG A 91 5.90 7.04 8.11
N THR A 92 6.12 5.96 7.36
CA THR A 92 6.00 4.58 7.82
C THR A 92 7.26 3.80 7.48
N GLY A 93 7.48 2.68 8.17
CA GLY A 93 8.63 1.79 7.90
C GLY A 93 8.59 1.11 6.52
N ALA A 94 7.39 0.89 5.99
CA ALA A 94 7.15 0.42 4.63
C ALA A 94 5.76 0.85 4.16
N VAL A 95 5.57 0.89 2.84
CA VAL A 95 4.28 0.99 2.17
C VAL A 95 4.20 -0.16 1.16
N ILE A 96 3.11 -0.92 1.16
CA ILE A 96 2.86 -1.95 0.15
C ILE A 96 1.84 -1.40 -0.85
N ALA A 97 2.29 -1.14 -2.07
CA ALA A 97 1.40 -0.81 -3.18
C ALA A 97 0.81 -2.11 -3.73
N VAL A 98 -0.52 -2.24 -3.66
CA VAL A 98 -1.27 -3.36 -4.24
C VAL A 98 -1.85 -2.88 -5.57
N LEU A 99 -1.33 -3.41 -6.66
CA LEU A 99 -1.72 -3.02 -8.02
C LEU A 99 -2.69 -4.06 -8.58
N SER A 100 -3.89 -3.65 -8.94
CA SER A 100 -4.82 -4.47 -9.71
C SER A 100 -4.26 -4.69 -11.12
N CYS A 101 -4.10 -5.96 -11.50
CA CYS A 101 -3.49 -6.40 -12.76
C CYS A 101 -4.36 -7.51 -13.39
N PRO A 102 -5.65 -7.25 -13.68
CA PRO A 102 -6.51 -8.26 -14.27
C PRO A 102 -6.04 -8.63 -15.68
N GLN A 103 -6.39 -9.83 -16.10
CA GLN A 103 -6.03 -10.37 -17.42
C GLN A 103 -7.27 -10.86 -18.16
N ASP A 104 -7.28 -10.76 -19.48
CA ASP A 104 -8.37 -11.30 -20.29
C ASP A 104 -8.44 -12.82 -20.11
N HIS A 105 -9.60 -13.33 -19.69
CA HIS A 105 -9.81 -14.75 -19.47
C HIS A 105 -11.14 -15.20 -20.07
N PRO A 106 -11.19 -16.33 -20.81
CA PRO A 106 -12.39 -16.77 -21.54
C PRO A 106 -13.57 -17.14 -20.63
N LYS A 107 -13.32 -17.42 -19.34
CA LYS A 107 -14.34 -17.89 -18.37
C LYS A 107 -14.45 -17.05 -17.11
N ILE A 108 -13.42 -16.27 -16.78
CA ILE A 108 -13.40 -15.50 -15.55
C ILE A 108 -13.65 -14.04 -15.96
N PRO A 109 -14.77 -13.44 -15.55
CA PRO A 109 -15.08 -12.07 -15.91
C PRO A 109 -14.15 -11.09 -15.19
N LEU A 110 -13.93 -9.93 -15.80
CA LEU A 110 -13.04 -8.89 -15.30
C LEU A 110 -13.34 -8.48 -13.84
N TRP A 111 -14.62 -8.40 -13.47
CA TRP A 111 -15.02 -7.95 -12.13
C TRP A 111 -14.56 -8.92 -11.01
N GLU A 112 -14.32 -10.21 -11.33
CA GLU A 112 -13.80 -11.18 -10.35
C GLU A 112 -12.29 -10.99 -10.09
N MET A 113 -11.61 -10.20 -10.93
CA MET A 113 -10.17 -9.93 -10.86
C MET A 113 -9.83 -8.49 -10.45
N GLN A 114 -10.85 -7.63 -10.22
CA GLN A 114 -10.70 -6.22 -9.85
C GLN A 114 -10.75 -6.02 -8.34
#